data_AF-A0A2S5MYN4-F1
#
_entry.id   AF-A0A2S5MYN4-F1
#
_cell.length_a   1.000
_cell.length_b   1.000
_cell.length_c   1.000
_cell.angle_alpha   90.00
_cell.angle_beta   90.00
_cell.angle_gamma   90.00
#
_symmetry.space_group_name_H-M   'P 1'
#
loop_
_entity.id
_entity.type
_entity.pdbx_description
1 polymer ?
#
loop_
_entity_poly.entity_id
_entity_poly.type
_entity_poly.pdbx_seq_one_letter_code
_entity_poly.pdbx_strand_id
1 'polypeptide(L)'
;MLDYGLPVLFVLFAWWFLTGAVLYIIGLPRTTVRWSMAGASIVALGALATLWQTAGDTSPAAAYTAFMAALLVWGWHEMSFLTGVVTGPRTTEAPRRARGRAGLWPAIETLLYHEVAILLTGVVLFAMLWGSANEVGLWTFVILWVMRISAKLNVYLGVPNLTEEFLPAHLTYLKTYFCRRGMNLLFPVSVTLSTIATFLLIGEAGTSAGAFDKTAFTFLATLMALALIEHWFLVVPLPSAALWSWGLWSREDEAVGEMTASPVLARASVPVQPDPPQPVSATLF
;
A
#
# COMPACT_ATOMS: atom_id res chain seq x y z
N MET A 1 2.35 30.73 -12.71
CA MET A 1 2.81 29.36 -13.11
C MET A 1 3.65 28.71 -12.01
N LEU A 2 4.59 29.42 -11.38
CA LEU A 2 5.33 28.90 -10.21
C LEU A 2 4.43 28.57 -9.01
N ASP A 3 3.29 29.25 -8.87
CA ASP A 3 2.34 29.09 -7.76
C ASP A 3 1.75 27.67 -7.65
N TYR A 4 1.71 26.94 -8.76
CA TYR A 4 1.22 25.55 -8.82
C TYR A 4 2.35 24.52 -8.95
N GLY A 5 3.48 24.92 -9.55
CA GLY A 5 4.59 24.02 -9.82
C GLY A 5 5.24 23.46 -8.56
N LEU A 6 5.48 24.31 -7.54
CA LEU A 6 6.07 23.87 -6.27
C LEU A 6 5.18 22.86 -5.53
N PRO A 7 3.86 23.11 -5.35
CA PRO A 7 2.96 22.12 -4.76
C PRO A 7 2.95 20.79 -5.51
N VAL A 8 2.87 20.81 -6.85
CA VAL A 8 2.87 19.58 -7.66
C VAL A 8 4.15 18.79 -7.47
N LEU A 9 5.32 19.44 -7.56
CA LEU A 9 6.61 18.78 -7.36
C LEU A 9 6.75 18.19 -5.96
N PHE A 10 6.25 18.91 -4.95
CA PHE A 10 6.25 18.43 -3.57
C PHE A 10 5.43 17.16 -3.40
N VAL A 11 4.22 17.09 -3.97
CA VAL A 11 3.37 15.89 -3.91
C VAL A 11 3.99 14.72 -4.66
N LEU A 12 4.50 14.96 -5.87
CA LEU A 12 5.17 13.93 -6.66
C LEU A 12 6.37 13.33 -5.90
N PHE A 13 7.20 14.20 -5.32
CA PHE A 13 8.33 13.77 -4.51
C PHE A 13 7.87 13.00 -3.26
N ALA A 14 6.91 13.54 -2.50
CA ALA A 14 6.43 12.91 -1.27
C ALA A 14 5.81 11.54 -1.56
N TRP A 15 4.98 11.42 -2.61
CA TRP A 15 4.39 10.16 -3.05
C TRP A 15 5.45 9.13 -3.44
N TRP A 16 6.40 9.51 -4.28
CA TRP A 16 7.47 8.62 -4.73
C TRP A 16 8.36 8.19 -3.57
N PHE A 17 8.82 9.15 -2.77
CA PHE A 17 9.76 8.93 -1.67
C PHE A 17 9.14 8.12 -0.53
N LEU A 18 7.95 8.48 -0.06
CA LEU A 18 7.30 7.78 1.06
C LEU A 18 6.93 6.34 0.68
N THR A 19 6.46 6.11 -0.54
CA THR A 19 6.18 4.74 -1.02
C THR A 19 7.46 3.90 -1.03
N GLY A 20 8.55 4.43 -1.58
CA GLY A 20 9.85 3.74 -1.58
C GLY A 20 10.41 3.52 -0.18
N ALA A 21 10.28 4.50 0.72
CA ALA A 21 10.73 4.40 2.11
C ALA A 21 9.95 3.31 2.87
N VAL A 22 8.64 3.22 2.68
CA VAL A 22 7.81 2.15 3.23
C VAL A 22 8.30 0.79 2.73
N LEU A 23 8.45 0.62 1.41
CA LEU A 23 8.96 -0.63 0.82
C LEU A 23 10.33 -1.03 1.38
N TYR A 24 11.24 -0.06 1.53
CA TYR A 24 12.57 -0.27 2.09
C TYR A 24 12.51 -0.78 3.53
N ILE A 25 11.73 -0.09 4.38
CA ILE A 25 11.63 -0.43 5.81
C ILE A 25 11.00 -1.81 6.00
N ILE A 26 10.02 -2.18 5.17
CA ILE A 26 9.35 -3.48 5.28
C ILE A 26 10.24 -4.63 4.76
N GLY A 27 11.20 -4.33 3.89
CA GLY A 27 12.22 -5.30 3.47
C GLY A 27 13.35 -5.49 4.47
N LEU A 28 13.38 -4.75 5.59
CA LEU A 28 14.38 -4.97 6.64
C LEU A 28 14.09 -6.26 7.44
N PRO A 29 15.11 -6.84 8.10
CA PRO A 29 14.95 -8.07 8.88
C PRO A 29 13.84 -7.96 9.93
N ARG A 30 13.13 -9.06 10.20
CA ARG A 30 11.96 -9.07 11.11
C ARG A 30 12.25 -8.56 12.53
N THR A 31 13.50 -8.62 12.98
CA THR A 31 13.93 -8.08 14.29
C THR A 31 13.79 -6.56 14.39
N THR A 32 13.79 -5.85 13.25
CA THR A 32 13.66 -4.40 13.17
C THR A 32 12.21 -3.93 13.22
N VAL A 33 11.23 -4.79 12.88
CA VAL A 33 9.80 -4.42 12.74
C VAL A 33 9.26 -3.70 13.97
N ARG A 34 9.57 -4.17 15.19
CA ARG A 34 9.12 -3.53 16.44
C ARG A 34 9.64 -2.09 16.59
N TRP A 35 10.87 -1.85 16.16
CA TRP A 35 11.52 -0.53 16.25
C TRP A 35 11.01 0.39 15.15
N SER A 36 10.88 -0.13 13.93
CA SER A 36 10.27 0.57 12.81
C SER A 36 8.85 1.01 13.12
N MET A 37 8.03 0.13 13.71
CA MET A 37 6.66 0.46 14.12
C MET A 37 6.60 1.40 15.32
N ALA A 38 7.52 1.29 16.29
CA ALA A 38 7.61 2.24 17.39
C ALA A 38 7.95 3.66 16.87
N GLY A 39 8.95 3.77 15.99
CA GLY A 39 9.31 5.03 15.33
C GLY A 39 8.16 5.60 14.51
N ALA A 40 7.52 4.77 13.67
CA ALA A 40 6.36 5.18 12.89
C ALA A 40 5.20 5.66 13.78
N SER A 41 4.98 5.03 14.94
CA SER A 41 3.91 5.42 15.86
C SER A 41 4.20 6.78 16.51
N ILE A 42 5.45 7.05 16.90
CA ILE A 42 5.86 8.36 17.41
C ILE A 42 5.65 9.44 16.34
N VAL A 43 6.06 9.15 15.10
CA VAL A 43 5.87 10.07 13.96
C VAL A 43 4.39 10.31 13.69
N ALA A 44 3.54 9.27 13.72
CA ALA A 44 2.10 9.40 13.51
C ALA A 44 1.43 10.25 14.61
N LEU A 45 1.81 10.06 15.88
CA LEU A 45 1.31 10.88 16.99
C LEU A 45 1.73 12.35 16.83
N GLY A 46 2.99 12.61 16.44
CA GLY A 46 3.47 13.95 16.14
C GLY A 46 2.75 14.58 14.94
N ALA A 47 2.41 13.77 13.93
CA ALA A 47 1.65 14.21 12.77
C ALA A 47 0.19 14.56 13.14
N LEU A 48 -0.48 13.78 14.00
CA LEU A 48 -1.81 14.13 14.53
C LEU A 48 -1.78 15.44 15.33
N ALA A 49 -0.76 15.64 16.16
CA ALA A 49 -0.58 16.89 16.89
C ALA A 49 -0.31 18.08 15.95
N THR A 50 0.43 17.85 14.86
CA THR A 50 0.66 18.88 13.82
C THR A 50 -0.65 19.26 13.13
N LEU A 51 -1.46 18.28 12.75
CA LEU A 51 -2.77 18.51 12.13
C LEU A 51 -3.70 19.34 13.01
N TRP A 52 -3.72 19.06 14.31
CA TRP A 52 -4.47 19.87 15.27
C TRP A 52 -3.99 21.32 15.32
N GLN A 53 -2.67 21.52 15.35
CA GLN A 53 -2.07 22.86 15.42
C GLN A 53 -2.31 23.68 14.15
N THR A 54 -2.34 23.05 12.98
CA THR A 54 -2.54 23.73 11.69
C THR A 54 -4.00 23.94 11.33
N ALA A 55 -4.96 23.34 12.06
CA ALA A 55 -6.39 23.38 11.76
C ALA A 55 -6.97 24.80 11.62
N GLY A 56 -6.43 25.77 12.36
CA GLY A 56 -6.85 27.17 12.32
C GLY A 56 -6.01 28.09 11.41
N ASP A 57 -4.94 27.57 10.79
CA ASP A 57 -3.99 28.38 10.01
C ASP A 57 -4.21 28.19 8.49
N THR A 58 -4.55 29.28 7.81
CA THR A 58 -4.76 29.37 6.36
C THR A 58 -3.55 29.98 5.65
N SER A 59 -2.34 29.74 6.14
CA SER A 59 -1.10 30.07 5.45
C SER A 59 -0.69 28.94 4.47
N PRO A 60 -0.04 29.23 3.34
CA PRO A 60 0.46 28.17 2.46
C PRO A 60 1.34 27.15 3.20
N ALA A 61 2.18 27.60 4.15
CA ALA A 61 3.00 26.70 4.97
C ALA A 61 2.15 25.72 5.79
N ALA A 62 0.99 26.15 6.31
CA ALA A 62 0.03 25.28 6.99
C ALA A 62 -0.57 24.22 6.06
N ALA A 63 -0.77 24.52 4.77
CA ALA A 63 -1.19 23.52 3.78
C ALA A 63 -0.12 22.44 3.56
N TYR A 64 1.16 22.83 3.39
CA TYR A 64 2.27 21.88 3.21
C TYR A 64 2.43 20.96 4.42
N THR A 65 2.39 21.55 5.61
CA THR A 65 2.56 20.82 6.88
C THR A 65 1.37 19.90 7.15
N ALA A 66 0.13 20.36 6.95
CA ALA A 66 -1.06 19.53 7.10
C ALA A 66 -1.09 18.36 6.10
N PHE A 67 -0.74 18.62 4.83
CA PHE A 67 -0.65 17.59 3.80
C PHE A 67 0.39 16.52 4.17
N MET A 68 1.62 16.93 4.51
CA MET A 68 2.69 16.00 4.89
C MET A 68 2.33 15.22 6.16
N ALA A 69 1.73 15.87 7.15
CA ALA A 69 1.28 15.20 8.37
C ALA A 69 0.23 14.12 8.08
N ALA A 70 -0.74 14.40 7.20
CA ALA A 70 -1.71 13.40 6.77
C ALA A 70 -1.05 12.22 6.05
N LEU A 71 -0.04 12.46 5.20
CA LEU A 71 0.74 11.39 4.57
C LEU A 71 1.51 10.55 5.58
N LEU A 72 2.04 11.14 6.65
CA LEU A 72 2.76 10.41 7.71
C LEU A 72 1.81 9.56 8.55
N VAL A 73 0.62 10.06 8.87
CA VAL A 73 -0.45 9.28 9.51
C VAL A 73 -0.86 8.11 8.62
N TRP A 74 -1.00 8.35 7.30
CA TRP A 74 -1.30 7.29 6.33
C TRP A 74 -0.16 6.27 6.22
N GLY A 75 1.09 6.72 6.20
CA GLY A 75 2.28 5.87 6.15
C GLY A 75 2.34 4.89 7.31
N TRP A 76 1.90 5.30 8.50
CA TRP A 76 1.76 4.38 9.64
C TRP A 76 0.78 3.24 9.36
N HIS A 77 -0.37 3.52 8.74
CA HIS A 77 -1.35 2.50 8.35
C HIS A 77 -0.74 1.52 7.34
N GLU A 78 -0.08 2.03 6.29
CA GLU A 78 0.60 1.20 5.29
C GLU A 78 1.67 0.29 5.92
N MET A 79 2.52 0.86 6.77
CA MET A 79 3.55 0.09 7.49
C MET A 79 2.93 -0.95 8.40
N SER A 80 1.88 -0.61 9.15
CA SER A 80 1.21 -1.53 10.07
C SER A 80 0.64 -2.75 9.35
N PHE A 81 0.08 -2.55 8.15
CA PHE A 81 -0.46 -3.61 7.32
C PHE A 81 0.65 -4.48 6.72
N LEU A 82 1.61 -3.84 6.05
CA LEU A 82 2.64 -4.55 5.30
C LEU A 82 3.67 -5.24 6.20
N THR A 83 3.86 -4.80 7.45
CA THR A 83 4.66 -5.54 8.44
C THR A 83 3.89 -6.67 9.12
N GLY A 84 2.59 -6.78 8.89
CA GLY A 84 1.73 -7.79 9.49
C GLY A 84 1.24 -7.47 10.91
N VAL A 85 1.59 -6.31 11.48
CA VAL A 85 1.23 -5.93 12.86
C VAL A 85 -0.27 -5.67 13.01
N VAL A 86 -0.88 -4.98 12.04
CA VAL A 86 -2.32 -4.73 11.99
C VAL A 86 -2.85 -5.20 10.64
N THR A 87 -3.39 -6.42 10.61
CA THR A 87 -3.96 -7.02 9.39
C THR A 87 -5.41 -7.43 9.63
N GLY A 88 -5.69 -8.72 9.78
CA GLY A 88 -7.04 -9.22 10.05
C GLY A 88 -6.99 -10.56 10.80
N PRO A 89 -8.13 -11.03 11.30
CA PRO A 89 -8.22 -12.31 12.01
C PRO A 89 -7.77 -13.52 11.17
N ARG A 90 -7.80 -13.43 9.84
CA ARG A 90 -7.43 -14.52 8.95
C ARG A 90 -6.06 -14.28 8.30
N THR A 91 -5.09 -15.09 8.69
CA THR A 91 -3.72 -15.10 8.11
C THR A 91 -3.45 -16.39 7.33
N THR A 92 -4.49 -16.98 6.73
CA THR A 92 -4.41 -18.24 6.00
C THR A 92 -4.84 -18.07 4.55
N GLU A 93 -4.41 -18.97 3.68
CA GLU A 93 -4.83 -19.04 2.27
C GLU A 93 -6.36 -19.14 2.12
N ALA A 94 -6.84 -18.71 0.95
CA ALA A 94 -8.24 -18.74 0.58
C ALA A 94 -8.78 -20.18 0.57
N PRO A 95 -9.95 -20.45 1.17
CA PRO A 95 -10.57 -21.76 1.12
C PRO A 95 -10.77 -22.22 -0.33
N ARG A 96 -10.36 -23.46 -0.63
CA ARG A 96 -10.52 -24.07 -1.96
C ARG A 96 -12.01 -24.09 -2.31
N ARG A 97 -12.43 -23.26 -3.29
CA ARG A 97 -13.82 -22.99 -3.78
C ARG A 97 -14.46 -21.66 -3.37
N ALA A 98 -13.81 -20.81 -2.58
CA ALA A 98 -14.33 -19.50 -2.21
C ALA A 98 -14.12 -18.44 -3.32
N ARG A 99 -14.68 -18.65 -4.53
CA ARG A 99 -14.65 -17.66 -5.62
C ARG A 99 -15.94 -16.85 -5.65
N GLY A 100 -15.85 -15.58 -6.06
CA GLY A 100 -17.00 -14.67 -6.09
C GLY A 100 -17.53 -14.35 -4.69
N ARG A 101 -18.83 -14.08 -4.55
CA ARG A 101 -19.43 -13.61 -3.28
C ARG A 101 -19.13 -14.50 -2.06
N ALA A 102 -18.96 -15.81 -2.25
CA ALA A 102 -18.61 -16.75 -1.18
C ALA A 102 -17.19 -16.55 -0.61
N GLY A 103 -16.29 -15.94 -1.38
CA GLY A 103 -14.93 -15.58 -0.94
C GLY A 103 -14.79 -14.16 -0.43
N LEU A 104 -15.84 -13.33 -0.51
CA LEU A 104 -15.76 -11.93 -0.12
C LEU A 104 -15.51 -11.80 1.38
N TRP A 105 -16.26 -12.54 2.18
CA TRP A 105 -16.11 -12.50 3.63
C TRP A 105 -14.73 -13.00 4.09
N PRO A 106 -14.24 -14.18 3.65
CA PRO A 106 -12.87 -14.59 3.90
C PRO A 106 -11.82 -13.56 3.48
N ALA A 107 -12.01 -12.86 2.35
CA ALA A 107 -11.09 -11.81 1.91
C ALA A 107 -11.10 -10.60 2.84
N ILE A 108 -12.29 -10.15 3.28
CA ILE A 108 -12.43 -9.05 4.26
C ILE A 108 -11.77 -9.44 5.59
N GLU A 109 -11.92 -10.68 6.04
CA GLU A 109 -11.28 -11.18 7.27
C GLU A 109 -9.74 -11.10 7.25
N THR A 110 -9.10 -11.01 6.08
CA THR A 110 -7.63 -10.85 6.00
C THR A 110 -7.15 -9.44 6.34
N LEU A 111 -8.04 -8.44 6.28
CA LEU A 111 -7.70 -7.03 6.37
C LEU A 111 -8.62 -6.23 7.32
N LEU A 112 -9.55 -6.91 8.01
CA LEU A 112 -10.60 -6.27 8.81
C LEU A 112 -10.05 -5.32 9.89
N TYR A 113 -9.05 -5.74 10.66
CA TYR A 113 -8.52 -4.90 11.75
C TYR A 113 -7.83 -3.65 11.22
N HIS A 114 -7.14 -3.79 10.08
CA HIS A 114 -6.53 -2.67 9.39
C HIS A 114 -7.57 -1.66 8.88
N GLU A 115 -8.66 -2.11 8.26
CA GLU A 115 -9.74 -1.20 7.82
C GLU A 115 -10.43 -0.51 9.00
N VAL A 116 -10.63 -1.23 10.10
CA VAL A 116 -11.18 -0.64 11.34
C VAL A 116 -10.21 0.42 11.90
N ALA A 117 -8.90 0.18 11.88
CA ALA A 117 -7.91 1.16 12.32
C ALA A 117 -7.92 2.43 11.46
N ILE A 118 -8.01 2.28 10.13
CA ILE A 118 -8.16 3.42 9.20
C ILE A 118 -9.45 4.18 9.50
N LEU A 119 -10.58 3.48 9.66
CA LEU A 119 -11.87 4.08 9.96
C LEU A 119 -11.81 4.88 11.27
N LEU A 120 -11.26 4.31 12.34
CA LEU A 120 -11.11 4.99 13.63
C LEU A 120 -10.23 6.24 13.50
N THR A 121 -9.13 6.15 12.75
CA THR A 121 -8.28 7.31 12.47
C THR A 121 -9.04 8.38 11.68
N GLY A 122 -9.82 7.98 10.67
CA GLY A 122 -10.68 8.88 9.91
C GLY A 122 -11.71 9.58 10.78
N VAL A 123 -12.34 8.89 11.74
CA VAL A 123 -13.27 9.49 12.72
C VAL A 123 -12.56 10.52 13.60
N VAL A 124 -11.35 10.20 14.09
CA VAL A 124 -10.54 11.14 14.87
C VAL A 124 -10.21 12.38 14.04
N LEU A 125 -9.72 12.21 12.81
CA LEU A 125 -9.39 13.34 11.93
C LEU A 125 -10.63 14.17 11.58
N PHE A 126 -11.77 13.53 11.32
CA PHE A 126 -13.03 14.22 11.06
C PHE A 126 -13.44 15.06 12.27
N ALA A 127 -13.44 14.47 13.47
CA ALA A 127 -13.78 15.21 14.69
C ALA A 127 -12.83 16.38 14.98
N MET A 128 -11.57 16.27 14.57
CA MET A 128 -10.54 17.30 14.79
C MET A 128 -10.58 18.43 13.76
N LEU A 129 -10.82 18.11 12.49
CA LEU A 129 -10.55 19.01 11.37
C LEU A 129 -11.81 19.47 10.63
N TRP A 130 -12.93 18.77 10.78
CA TRP A 130 -14.16 19.13 10.08
C TRP A 130 -14.66 20.51 10.51
N GLY A 131 -14.90 21.40 9.52
CA GLY A 131 -15.32 22.78 9.76
C GLY A 131 -14.20 23.69 10.27
N SER A 132 -12.95 23.22 10.28
CA SER A 132 -11.78 24.06 10.55
C SER A 132 -11.39 24.87 9.32
N ALA A 133 -10.53 25.88 9.50
CA ALA A 133 -10.09 26.71 8.39
C ALA A 133 -9.13 25.97 7.43
N ASN A 134 -8.47 24.91 7.92
CA ASN A 134 -7.54 24.10 7.15
C ASN A 134 -7.92 22.61 7.19
N GLU A 135 -8.70 22.19 6.19
CA GLU A 135 -9.14 20.80 6.04
C GLU A 135 -8.22 19.94 5.16
N VAL A 136 -7.05 20.46 4.75
CA VAL A 136 -6.16 19.79 3.79
C VAL A 136 -5.78 18.39 4.26
N GLY A 137 -5.44 18.24 5.54
CA GLY A 137 -5.07 16.96 6.10
C GLY A 137 -6.22 15.94 6.11
N LEU A 138 -7.45 16.39 6.39
CA LEU A 138 -8.64 15.55 6.36
C LEU A 138 -8.89 15.02 4.95
N TRP A 139 -8.96 15.91 3.96
CA TRP A 139 -9.25 15.53 2.58
C TRP A 139 -8.12 14.69 1.96
N THR A 140 -6.86 14.95 2.32
CA THR A 140 -5.72 14.10 1.96
C THR A 140 -5.93 12.66 2.44
N PHE A 141 -6.29 12.49 3.71
CA PHE A 141 -6.57 11.17 4.29
C PHE A 141 -7.78 10.50 3.64
N VAL A 142 -8.86 11.24 3.39
CA VAL A 142 -10.07 10.72 2.75
C VAL A 142 -9.79 10.25 1.32
N ILE A 143 -9.05 11.02 0.52
CA ILE A 143 -8.66 10.62 -0.84
C ILE A 143 -7.89 9.30 -0.80
N LEU A 144 -6.88 9.20 0.07
CA LEU A 144 -6.09 7.98 0.22
C LEU A 144 -6.95 6.79 0.64
N TRP A 145 -7.86 7.00 1.59
CA TRP A 145 -8.75 5.95 2.09
C TRP A 145 -9.71 5.43 1.03
N VAL A 146 -10.43 6.33 0.36
CA VAL A 146 -11.39 5.98 -0.69
C VAL A 146 -10.67 5.29 -1.84
N MET A 147 -9.53 5.82 -2.28
CA MET A 147 -8.77 5.24 -3.38
C MET A 147 -8.14 3.90 -3.01
N ARG A 148 -7.75 3.70 -1.76
CA ARG A 148 -7.31 2.40 -1.25
C ARG A 148 -8.42 1.36 -1.26
N ILE A 149 -9.62 1.71 -0.80
CA ILE A 149 -10.79 0.82 -0.87
C ILE A 149 -11.09 0.47 -2.32
N SER A 150 -11.11 1.47 -3.20
CA SER A 150 -11.33 1.30 -4.63
C SER A 150 -10.32 0.31 -5.25
N ALA A 151 -9.02 0.47 -4.95
CA ALA A 151 -7.98 -0.44 -5.43
C ALA A 151 -8.18 -1.88 -4.92
N LYS A 152 -8.46 -2.05 -3.61
CA LYS A 152 -8.72 -3.36 -3.01
C LYS A 152 -9.91 -4.07 -3.66
N LEU A 153 -11.00 -3.35 -3.91
CA LEU A 153 -12.18 -3.88 -4.59
C LEU A 153 -11.88 -4.26 -6.04
N ASN A 154 -11.15 -3.43 -6.78
CA ASN A 154 -10.73 -3.73 -8.15
C ASN A 154 -9.85 -4.99 -8.20
N VAL A 155 -8.87 -5.11 -7.30
CA VAL A 155 -8.00 -6.30 -7.17
C VAL A 155 -8.79 -7.57 -6.84
N TYR A 156 -9.77 -7.47 -5.93
CA TYR A 156 -10.62 -8.58 -5.54
C TYR A 156 -11.56 -9.04 -6.69
N LEU A 157 -12.20 -8.09 -7.39
CA LEU A 157 -13.08 -8.39 -8.53
C LEU A 157 -12.30 -8.89 -9.76
N GLY A 158 -11.08 -8.37 -9.90
CA GLY A 158 -10.03 -8.86 -10.74
C GLY A 158 -9.53 -7.84 -11.76
N VAL A 159 -8.21 -7.83 -11.92
CA VAL A 159 -7.45 -6.95 -12.80
C VAL A 159 -6.25 -7.72 -13.38
N PRO A 160 -5.67 -7.28 -14.51
CA PRO A 160 -4.58 -8.01 -15.14
C PRO A 160 -3.26 -7.86 -14.36
N ASN A 161 -3.01 -6.70 -13.75
CA ASN A 161 -1.80 -6.41 -12.99
C ASN A 161 -2.11 -6.33 -11.49
N LEU A 162 -1.64 -7.33 -10.74
CA LEU A 162 -1.87 -7.43 -9.30
C LEU A 162 -0.72 -6.86 -8.44
N THR A 163 0.33 -6.33 -9.08
CA THR A 163 1.54 -5.75 -8.47
C THR A 163 2.04 -6.53 -7.25
N GLU A 164 2.11 -7.85 -7.40
CA GLU A 164 2.42 -8.80 -6.33
C GLU A 164 3.84 -8.64 -5.76
N GLU A 165 4.72 -7.94 -6.48
CA GLU A 165 6.10 -7.65 -6.12
C GLU A 165 6.21 -6.77 -4.86
N PHE A 166 5.20 -5.93 -4.59
CA PHE A 166 5.19 -5.09 -3.40
C PHE A 166 4.85 -5.86 -2.12
N LEU A 167 4.22 -7.03 -2.22
CA LEU A 167 3.86 -7.83 -1.05
C LEU A 167 5.08 -8.53 -0.44
N PRO A 168 5.32 -8.38 0.88
CA PRO A 168 6.33 -9.15 1.60
C PRO A 168 6.01 -10.65 1.66
N ALA A 169 7.04 -11.47 1.87
CA ALA A 169 6.91 -12.94 1.86
C ALA A 169 5.83 -13.47 2.81
N HIS A 170 5.69 -12.89 4.00
CA HIS A 170 4.71 -13.31 5.00
C HIS A 170 3.25 -12.96 4.65
N LEU A 171 3.01 -12.07 3.68
CA LEU A 171 1.68 -11.73 3.18
C LEU A 171 1.34 -12.44 1.86
N THR A 172 2.17 -13.38 1.40
CA THR A 172 1.96 -14.11 0.15
C THR A 172 0.63 -14.85 0.12
N TYR A 173 0.08 -15.26 1.27
CA TYR A 173 -1.24 -15.88 1.35
C TYR A 173 -2.36 -14.99 0.78
N LEU A 174 -2.23 -13.65 0.83
CA LEU A 174 -3.20 -12.71 0.26
C LEU A 174 -3.38 -12.89 -1.24
N LYS A 175 -2.32 -13.33 -1.94
CA LYS A 175 -2.37 -13.60 -3.39
C LYS A 175 -3.44 -14.63 -3.75
N THR A 176 -3.75 -15.56 -2.85
CA THR A 176 -4.79 -16.58 -3.06
C THR A 176 -6.21 -16.00 -3.10
N TYR A 177 -6.41 -14.78 -2.59
CA TYR A 177 -7.68 -14.05 -2.64
C TYR A 177 -7.79 -13.13 -3.86
N PHE A 178 -6.69 -12.86 -4.56
CA PHE A 178 -6.68 -11.98 -5.73
C PHE A 178 -7.20 -12.70 -6.98
N CYS A 179 -7.86 -11.96 -7.85
CA CYS A 179 -8.41 -12.50 -9.09
C CYS A 179 -7.69 -11.90 -10.29
N ARG A 180 -7.05 -12.73 -11.13
CA ARG A 180 -6.52 -12.26 -12.43
C ARG A 180 -7.62 -12.32 -13.48
N ARG A 181 -8.03 -11.16 -14.01
CA ARG A 181 -9.01 -11.00 -15.09
C ARG A 181 -8.61 -9.82 -15.98
N GLY A 182 -9.06 -9.81 -17.23
CA GLY A 182 -8.74 -8.71 -18.15
C GLY A 182 -9.23 -7.34 -17.67
N MET A 183 -10.44 -7.27 -17.10
CA MET A 183 -11.00 -6.07 -16.47
C MET A 183 -12.25 -6.45 -15.68
N ASN A 184 -12.64 -5.60 -14.72
CA ASN A 184 -13.91 -5.70 -14.00
C ASN A 184 -14.79 -4.45 -14.27
N LEU A 185 -16.10 -4.53 -14.03
CA LEU A 185 -17.03 -3.41 -14.30
C LEU A 185 -16.88 -2.23 -13.32
N LEU A 186 -16.28 -2.44 -12.15
CA LEU A 186 -16.01 -1.37 -11.18
C LEU A 186 -14.87 -0.46 -11.65
N PHE A 187 -13.92 -0.99 -12.44
CA PHE A 187 -12.79 -0.23 -12.96
C PHE A 187 -13.18 1.05 -13.72
N PRO A 188 -14.02 1.00 -14.79
CA PRO A 188 -14.41 2.22 -15.50
C PRO A 188 -15.13 3.21 -14.59
N VAL A 189 -15.97 2.74 -13.67
CA VAL A 189 -16.65 3.61 -12.69
C VAL A 189 -15.62 4.31 -11.80
N SER A 190 -14.65 3.57 -11.27
CA SER A 190 -13.60 4.09 -10.39
C SER A 190 -12.78 5.16 -11.10
N VAL A 191 -12.35 4.89 -12.34
CA VAL A 191 -11.57 5.82 -13.17
C VAL A 191 -12.38 7.05 -13.55
N THR A 192 -13.64 6.89 -13.96
CA THR A 192 -14.51 8.03 -14.32
C THR A 192 -14.76 8.95 -13.13
N LEU A 193 -15.15 8.39 -11.97
CA LEU A 193 -15.38 9.20 -10.77
C LEU A 193 -14.10 9.90 -10.30
N SER A 194 -12.97 9.18 -10.32
CA SER A 194 -11.66 9.75 -9.97
C SER A 194 -11.23 10.86 -10.94
N THR A 195 -11.53 10.71 -12.23
CA THR A 195 -11.26 11.73 -13.25
C THR A 195 -12.10 12.97 -12.99
N ILE A 196 -13.41 12.81 -12.75
CA ILE A 196 -14.31 13.92 -12.41
C ILE A 196 -13.82 14.64 -11.16
N ALA A 197 -13.52 13.90 -10.08
CA ALA A 197 -13.00 14.48 -8.84
C ALA A 197 -11.70 15.26 -9.07
N THR A 198 -10.78 14.70 -9.87
CA THR A 198 -9.53 15.38 -10.24
C THR A 198 -9.80 16.70 -10.97
N PHE A 199 -10.70 16.71 -11.96
CA PHE A 199 -11.05 17.92 -12.70
C PHE A 199 -11.73 18.97 -11.81
N LEU A 200 -12.60 18.56 -10.89
CA LEU A 200 -13.23 19.47 -9.93
C LEU A 200 -12.17 20.13 -9.03
N LEU A 201 -11.23 19.36 -8.49
CA LEU A 201 -10.15 19.89 -7.66
C LEU A 201 -9.21 20.83 -8.44
N ILE A 202 -8.91 20.52 -9.70
CA ILE A 202 -8.15 21.42 -10.59
C ILE A 202 -8.93 22.71 -10.83
N GLY A 203 -10.25 22.61 -11.04
CA GLY A 203 -11.14 23.77 -11.20
C GLY A 203 -11.08 24.70 -10.00
N GLU A 204 -11.25 24.15 -8.78
CA GLU A 204 -11.17 24.91 -7.54
C GLU A 204 -9.78 25.55 -7.32
N ALA A 205 -8.70 24.83 -7.65
CA ALA A 205 -7.35 25.40 -7.60
C ALA A 205 -7.20 26.60 -8.56
N GLY A 206 -7.84 26.54 -9.74
CA GLY A 206 -7.76 27.58 -10.76
C GLY A 206 -8.61 28.83 -10.48
N THR A 207 -9.75 28.67 -9.79
CA THR A 207 -10.67 29.76 -9.44
C THR A 207 -10.35 30.41 -8.08
N SER A 208 -9.61 29.71 -7.22
CA SER A 208 -9.21 30.19 -5.90
C SER A 208 -8.44 31.52 -5.98
N ALA A 209 -8.81 32.49 -5.14
CA ALA A 209 -8.11 33.76 -5.02
C ALA A 209 -6.96 33.72 -3.98
N GLY A 210 -7.16 32.97 -2.89
CA GLY A 210 -6.22 32.84 -1.78
C GLY A 210 -5.01 31.96 -2.12
N ALA A 211 -3.82 32.35 -1.64
CA ALA A 211 -2.60 31.56 -1.83
C ALA A 211 -2.67 30.18 -1.15
N PHE A 212 -3.35 30.11 0.00
CA PHE A 212 -3.60 28.87 0.71
C PHE A 212 -4.51 27.93 -0.08
N ASP A 213 -5.69 28.39 -0.50
CA ASP A 213 -6.66 27.56 -1.24
C ASP A 213 -6.06 27.02 -2.54
N LYS A 214 -5.34 27.87 -3.29
CA LYS A 214 -4.58 27.44 -4.48
C LYS A 214 -3.63 26.29 -4.15
N THR A 215 -2.85 26.41 -3.07
CA THR A 215 -1.90 25.38 -2.64
C THR A 215 -2.63 24.10 -2.21
N ALA A 216 -3.65 24.23 -1.36
CA ALA A 216 -4.47 23.16 -0.83
C ALA A 216 -5.12 22.33 -1.96
N PHE A 217 -5.86 22.97 -2.86
CA PHE A 217 -6.52 22.28 -3.96
C PHE A 217 -5.52 21.70 -4.97
N THR A 218 -4.37 22.34 -5.17
CA THR A 218 -3.32 21.76 -6.02
C THR A 218 -2.75 20.48 -5.43
N PHE A 219 -2.58 20.42 -4.10
CA PHE A 219 -2.18 19.19 -3.43
C PHE A 219 -3.19 18.08 -3.59
N LEU A 220 -4.46 18.37 -3.29
CA LEU A 220 -5.53 17.39 -3.41
C LEU A 220 -5.72 16.92 -4.86
N ALA A 221 -5.66 17.84 -5.83
CA ALA A 221 -5.75 17.52 -7.26
C ALA A 221 -4.59 16.63 -7.70
N THR A 222 -3.36 16.96 -7.31
CA THR A 222 -2.17 16.18 -7.70
C THR A 222 -2.20 14.78 -7.08
N LEU A 223 -2.58 14.68 -5.80
CA LEU A 223 -2.73 13.40 -5.11
C LEU A 223 -3.82 12.54 -5.75
N MET A 224 -4.96 13.14 -6.07
CA MET A 224 -6.08 12.45 -6.73
C MET A 224 -5.69 11.98 -8.14
N ALA A 225 -4.93 12.80 -8.88
CA ALA A 225 -4.39 12.44 -10.19
C ALA A 225 -3.38 11.28 -10.09
N LEU A 226 -2.52 11.28 -9.08
CA LEU A 226 -1.62 10.14 -8.81
C LEU A 226 -2.39 8.87 -8.50
N ALA A 227 -3.42 8.95 -7.64
CA ALA A 227 -4.26 7.81 -7.32
C ALA A 227 -5.03 7.28 -8.55
N LEU A 228 -5.44 8.17 -9.46
CA LEU A 228 -6.02 7.83 -10.76
C LEU A 228 -5.00 7.09 -11.64
N ILE A 229 -3.75 7.57 -11.69
CA ILE A 229 -2.66 6.91 -12.43
C ILE A 229 -2.38 5.52 -11.85
N GLU A 230 -2.35 5.37 -10.53
CA GLU A 230 -2.19 4.06 -9.87
C GLU A 230 -3.31 3.09 -10.24
N HIS A 231 -4.54 3.57 -10.38
CA HIS A 231 -5.63 2.73 -10.87
C HIS A 231 -5.35 2.25 -12.30
N TRP A 232 -4.87 3.13 -13.18
CA TRP A 232 -4.47 2.73 -14.53
C TRP A 232 -3.36 1.66 -14.53
N PHE A 233 -2.45 1.66 -13.56
CA PHE A 233 -1.44 0.60 -13.43
C PHE A 233 -2.05 -0.79 -13.17
N LEU A 234 -3.25 -0.88 -12.59
CA LEU A 234 -3.95 -2.16 -12.42
C LEU A 234 -4.32 -2.81 -13.76
N VAL A 235 -4.52 -2.02 -14.81
CA VAL A 235 -4.97 -2.49 -16.14
C VAL A 235 -3.88 -2.42 -17.21
N VAL A 236 -3.08 -1.36 -17.22
CA VAL A 236 -2.02 -1.16 -18.22
C VAL A 236 -0.74 -1.89 -17.77
N PRO A 237 -0.16 -2.78 -18.59
CA PRO A 237 1.01 -3.59 -18.23
C PRO A 237 2.30 -2.76 -18.19
N LEU A 238 2.41 -1.85 -17.22
CA LEU A 238 3.59 -1.06 -16.95
C LEU A 238 4.36 -1.66 -15.77
N PRO A 239 5.70 -1.70 -15.82
CA PRO A 239 6.53 -2.16 -14.72
C PRO A 239 6.59 -1.08 -13.62
N SER A 240 5.47 -0.83 -12.94
CA SER A 240 5.37 0.22 -11.92
C SER A 240 6.37 0.02 -10.77
N ALA A 241 6.74 -1.23 -10.46
CA ALA A 241 7.78 -1.56 -9.50
C ALA A 241 9.14 -0.93 -9.82
N ALA A 242 9.45 -0.66 -11.10
CA ALA A 242 10.70 -0.02 -11.51
C ALA A 242 10.85 1.39 -10.93
N LEU A 243 9.75 2.09 -10.61
CA LEU A 243 9.79 3.40 -9.98
C LEU A 243 10.39 3.36 -8.57
N TRP A 244 10.32 2.21 -7.88
CA TRP A 244 10.77 2.03 -6.51
C TRP A 244 11.78 0.90 -6.33
N SER A 245 12.56 0.60 -7.37
CA SER A 245 13.59 -0.46 -7.34
C SER A 245 14.53 -0.32 -6.14
N TRP A 246 14.94 0.91 -5.80
CA TRP A 246 15.77 1.20 -4.64
C TRP A 246 15.11 0.83 -3.30
N GLY A 247 13.78 0.93 -3.22
CA GLY A 247 13.02 0.55 -2.03
C GLY A 247 12.91 -0.97 -1.86
N LEU A 248 13.21 -1.76 -2.89
CA LEU A 248 13.17 -3.22 -2.83
C LEU A 248 14.52 -3.85 -2.46
N TRP A 249 15.62 -3.09 -2.49
CA TRP A 249 16.99 -3.59 -2.22
C TRP A 249 17.15 -4.29 -0.87
N SER A 250 16.49 -3.81 0.19
CA SER A 250 16.59 -4.43 1.52
C SER A 250 16.14 -5.89 1.57
N ARG A 251 15.26 -6.31 0.64
CA ARG A 251 14.80 -7.69 0.52
C ARG A 251 15.83 -8.60 -0.16
N GLU A 252 16.65 -8.06 -1.07
CA GLU A 252 17.73 -8.80 -1.71
C GLU A 252 18.82 -9.13 -0.67
N ASP A 253 19.12 -8.17 0.21
CA ASP A 253 20.06 -8.36 1.32
C ASP A 253 19.59 -9.43 2.32
N GLU A 254 18.29 -9.47 2.66
CA GLU A 254 17.73 -10.51 3.53
C GLU A 254 17.80 -11.90 2.88
N ALA A 255 17.46 -12.03 1.59
CA ALA A 255 17.53 -13.30 0.87
C ALA A 255 18.97 -13.83 0.77
N VAL A 256 19.95 -12.95 0.56
CA VAL A 256 21.38 -13.31 0.58
C VAL A 256 21.84 -13.67 1.99
N GLY A 257 21.39 -12.95 3.01
CA GLY A 257 21.66 -13.25 4.42
C GLY A 257 21.10 -14.61 4.86
N GLU A 258 19.88 -14.96 4.46
CA GLU A 258 19.25 -16.24 4.77
C GLU A 258 19.91 -17.41 4.02
N MET A 259 20.30 -17.20 2.76
CA MET A 259 21.02 -18.19 1.95
C MET A 259 22.45 -18.45 2.48
N THR A 260 23.12 -17.44 3.04
CA THR A 260 24.44 -17.59 3.66
C THR A 260 24.39 -18.13 5.09
N ALA A 261 23.30 -17.86 5.82
CA ALA A 261 23.08 -18.36 7.19
C ALA A 261 22.54 -19.80 7.25
N SER A 262 22.02 -20.35 6.14
CA SER A 262 21.61 -21.75 6.06
C SER A 262 22.84 -22.64 5.84
N PRO A 263 23.36 -23.35 6.87
CA PRO A 263 24.49 -24.22 6.66
C PRO A 263 24.03 -25.35 5.75
N VAL A 264 24.79 -25.56 4.68
CA VAL A 264 24.66 -26.67 3.74
C VAL A 264 24.45 -27.99 4.48
N LEU A 265 23.19 -28.43 4.62
CA LEU A 265 22.83 -29.81 4.93
C LEU A 265 22.88 -30.62 3.62
N ALA A 266 24.10 -30.81 3.11
CA ALA A 266 24.44 -31.79 2.07
C ALA A 266 25.98 -31.93 2.05
N ARG A 267 26.63 -33.00 2.49
CA ARG A 267 26.35 -34.42 2.23
C ARG A 267 26.96 -35.26 3.37
N ALA A 268 26.13 -35.89 4.20
CA ALA A 268 26.53 -37.16 4.78
C ALA A 268 26.20 -38.22 3.74
N SER A 269 27.23 -38.74 3.08
CA SER A 269 27.15 -39.90 2.20
C SER A 269 26.57 -41.09 2.96
N VAL A 270 25.33 -41.46 2.67
CA VAL A 270 24.80 -42.79 3.00
C VAL A 270 25.59 -43.79 2.14
N PRO A 271 26.28 -44.79 2.73
CA PRO A 271 26.89 -45.83 1.93
C PRO A 271 25.78 -46.64 1.26
N VAL A 272 25.78 -46.67 -0.07
CA VAL A 272 24.93 -47.58 -0.84
C VAL A 272 25.39 -49.01 -0.51
N GLN A 273 24.54 -49.75 0.19
CA GLN A 273 24.72 -51.17 0.42
C GLN A 273 24.37 -51.89 -0.89
N PRO A 274 25.26 -52.72 -1.47
CA PRO A 274 24.95 -53.41 -2.73
C PRO A 274 23.88 -54.48 -2.51
N ASP A 275 22.90 -54.52 -3.42
CA ASP A 275 21.83 -55.52 -3.43
C ASP A 275 22.39 -56.96 -3.54
N PRO A 276 21.77 -57.95 -2.88
CA PRO A 276 22.13 -59.35 -3.07
C PRO A 276 21.71 -59.85 -4.47
N PRO A 277 22.45 -60.81 -5.05
CA PRO A 277 22.18 -61.31 -6.40
C PRO A 277 20.84 -62.06 -6.48
N GLN A 278 20.04 -61.72 -7.48
CA GLN A 278 18.78 -62.39 -7.82
C GLN A 278 19.05 -63.77 -8.45
N PRO A 279 18.28 -64.82 -8.11
CA PRO A 279 18.41 -66.12 -8.76
C PRO A 279 17.81 -66.10 -10.17
N VAL A 280 18.60 -66.56 -11.14
CA VAL A 280 18.18 -66.86 -12.51
C VAL A 280 17.19 -68.03 -12.45
N SER A 281 15.91 -67.77 -12.77
CA SER A 281 14.96 -68.83 -13.10
C SER A 281 14.70 -68.82 -14.60
N ALA A 282 15.00 -69.98 -15.17
CA ALA A 282 14.91 -70.28 -16.58
C ALA A 282 13.47 -70.57 -17.03
N THR A 283 13.28 -70.42 -18.35
CA THR A 283 12.47 -71.27 -19.24
C THR A 283 10.94 -71.09 -19.37
N LEU A 284 10.54 -70.95 -20.66
CA LEU A 284 9.39 -71.57 -21.38
C LEU A 284 7.99 -71.05 -20.98
N PHE A 285 7.10 -70.58 -21.88
CA PHE A 285 6.81 -70.83 -23.30
C PHE A 285 6.32 -69.53 -23.95
#